data_AF-A0A3M7M1E7-F1
#
_entry.id   AF-A0A3M7M1E7-F1
#
_cell.length_a   1.000
_cell.length_b   1.000
_cell.length_c   1.000
_cell.angle_alpha   90.00
_cell.angle_beta   90.00
_cell.angle_gamma   90.00
#
_symmetry.space_group_name_H-M   'P 1'
#
loop_
_entity.id
_entity.type
_entity.pdbx_description
1 polymer ?
#
loop_
_entity_poly.entity_id
_entity_poly.type
_entity_poly.pdbx_seq_one_letter_code
_entity_poly.pdbx_strand_id
1 'polypeptide(L)'
;MSDAHAPPQTPNLIPKDATEARLEAREAYRFLLAKTYFDCREYDRCAAVFLPGPLPKPATAPATTPATATATAHAHAHAPATNAKQAAKGKSKMFTPTKAKLSNDTTKGISQKSLFLALYAKYIAGEKRMNEDSEMILGPQDGGVTLNKELPIVSAVLEEWFRDLPDSGRQPQGWLEYLYGMVLAKGKNEQLAIDYLVKSVNQYTYNWGAWQELQALLNTTDELNGIVQRLPQNLMTFIFHVTSSQELYVANDQIHTSLSQILAIFPTSAFLKTQRALLHYHNKDFDDAEHIFSDLLTSDPHRVDHLDNYSNILYVMGMRPKLAFLAQLATATDKFRPETCCVVGNYYSLKSEHEKAVMYFRRALTLDRTFLSAWTLMGHEFVEMKNTHAAIESYRRAVDVNRKDYRAWYGLGQTYEVLEMHSYALFYHQRAAALRPYDPKLWMAVGQCFGKVGKVMNGIRAYKRALVAGSYYDAGIGTSFGSGEVTGLGGGVLDPEVLYQIALLYERMQNMAECASYMELVLAQEEGPEYDEAGSEGVGGVGVTPTTSKARLWLARWEYMRGMYQRAMELANELCQDGVEVEDAKALVRDIRARMERAGGDDDAD
;
A
#
# COMPACT_ATOMS: atom_id res chain seq x y z
N MET A 1 8.43 -16.95 -57.47
CA MET A 1 8.48 -15.76 -56.61
C MET A 1 7.47 -15.98 -55.49
N SER A 2 7.98 -16.63 -54.45
CA SER A 2 7.29 -17.13 -53.28
C SER A 2 7.15 -16.04 -52.22
N ASP A 3 6.04 -16.12 -51.50
CA ASP A 3 5.83 -15.65 -50.13
C ASP A 3 6.07 -14.16 -49.84
N ALA A 4 5.06 -13.36 -50.21
CA ALA A 4 4.72 -12.18 -49.43
C ALA A 4 4.29 -12.65 -48.03
N HIS A 5 5.17 -12.49 -47.04
CA HIS A 5 4.85 -12.70 -45.63
C HIS A 5 3.57 -11.94 -45.29
N ALA A 6 2.48 -12.67 -45.10
CA ALA A 6 1.29 -12.14 -44.46
C ALA A 6 1.71 -11.50 -43.13
N PRO A 7 1.15 -10.35 -42.73
CA PRO A 7 1.44 -9.77 -41.43
C PRO A 7 1.19 -10.83 -40.35
N PRO A 8 2.00 -10.87 -39.27
CA PRO A 8 1.82 -11.85 -38.20
C PRO A 8 0.37 -11.76 -37.71
N GLN A 9 -0.39 -12.84 -37.92
CA GLN A 9 -1.77 -12.91 -37.45
C GLN A 9 -1.75 -12.78 -35.93
N THR A 10 -2.58 -11.89 -35.39
CA THR A 10 -2.79 -11.77 -33.95
C THR A 10 -3.14 -13.15 -33.37
N PRO A 11 -2.43 -13.67 -32.38
CA PRO A 11 -2.45 -15.10 -32.00
C PRO A 11 -3.72 -15.58 -31.28
N ASN A 12 -4.83 -14.84 -31.33
CA ASN A 12 -6.10 -15.24 -30.71
C ASN A 12 -7.22 -15.31 -31.74
N LEU A 13 -7.17 -16.30 -32.62
CA LEU A 13 -8.39 -16.87 -33.19
C LEU A 13 -9.09 -17.59 -32.04
N ILE A 14 -9.97 -16.90 -31.30
CA ILE A 14 -10.86 -17.54 -30.32
C ILE A 14 -11.51 -18.72 -31.05
N PRO A 15 -11.28 -19.98 -30.63
CA PRO A 15 -11.92 -21.12 -31.26
C PRO A 15 -13.43 -20.95 -31.10
N LYS A 16 -14.12 -20.59 -32.18
CA LYS A 16 -15.56 -20.44 -32.17
C LYS A 16 -16.17 -21.83 -32.15
N ASP A 17 -16.55 -22.28 -30.96
CA ASP A 17 -17.31 -23.51 -30.78
C ASP A 17 -18.62 -23.40 -31.59
N ALA A 18 -18.80 -24.31 -32.55
CA ALA A 18 -19.96 -24.30 -33.45
C ALA A 18 -21.28 -24.50 -32.69
N THR A 19 -21.22 -25.18 -31.53
CA THR A 19 -22.38 -25.40 -30.68
C THR A 19 -22.84 -24.10 -30.00
N GLU A 20 -21.89 -23.33 -29.45
CA GLU A 20 -22.17 -22.02 -28.85
C GLU A 20 -22.64 -21.01 -29.90
N ALA A 21 -22.02 -20.96 -31.08
CA ALA A 21 -22.44 -20.05 -32.16
C ALA A 21 -23.91 -20.27 -32.57
N ARG A 22 -24.37 -21.52 -32.57
CA ARG A 22 -25.77 -21.87 -32.84
C ARG A 22 -26.72 -21.42 -31.72
N LEU A 23 -26.30 -21.54 -30.46
CA LEU A 23 -27.08 -21.05 -29.31
C LEU A 23 -27.16 -19.52 -29.31
N GLU A 24 -26.05 -18.83 -29.55
CA GLU A 24 -26.00 -17.37 -29.68
C GLU A 24 -26.94 -16.86 -30.76
N ALA A 25 -26.97 -17.51 -31.94
CA ALA A 25 -27.87 -17.14 -33.02
C ALA A 25 -29.35 -17.32 -32.62
N ARG A 26 -29.69 -18.37 -31.86
CA ARG A 26 -31.05 -18.62 -31.37
C ARG A 26 -31.47 -17.60 -30.31
N GLU A 27 -30.53 -17.11 -29.50
CA GLU A 27 -30.78 -16.24 -28.36
C GLU A 27 -30.57 -14.75 -28.64
N ALA A 28 -30.14 -14.38 -29.86
CA ALA A 28 -29.74 -13.01 -30.22
C ALA A 28 -30.78 -11.93 -29.85
N TYR A 29 -32.07 -12.18 -30.09
CA TYR A 29 -33.13 -11.23 -29.76
C TYR A 29 -33.31 -11.05 -28.24
N ARG A 30 -33.19 -12.12 -27.45
CA ARG A 30 -33.25 -12.07 -25.99
C ARG A 30 -32.01 -11.38 -25.43
N PHE A 31 -30.85 -11.64 -26.03
CA PHE A 31 -29.60 -11.00 -25.63
C PHE A 31 -29.66 -9.49 -25.85
N LEU A 32 -30.17 -9.03 -26.99
CA LEU A 32 -30.37 -7.60 -27.26
C LEU A 32 -31.31 -6.97 -26.23
N LEU A 33 -32.43 -7.63 -25.90
CA LEU A 33 -33.35 -7.16 -24.86
C LEU A 33 -32.69 -7.09 -23.47
N ALA A 34 -31.93 -8.11 -23.09
CA ALA A 34 -31.20 -8.11 -21.83
C ALA A 34 -30.15 -6.99 -21.80
N LYS A 35 -29.43 -6.77 -22.90
CA LYS A 35 -28.46 -5.69 -23.05
C LYS A 35 -29.13 -4.32 -22.90
N THR A 36 -30.30 -4.09 -23.51
CA THR A 36 -31.01 -2.82 -23.33
C THR A 36 -31.42 -2.59 -21.88
N TYR A 37 -31.87 -3.64 -21.16
CA TYR A 37 -32.13 -3.51 -19.73
C TYR A 37 -30.86 -3.22 -18.91
N PHE A 38 -29.73 -3.85 -19.26
CA PHE A 38 -28.45 -3.60 -18.62
C PHE A 38 -27.98 -2.14 -18.82
N ASP A 39 -28.07 -1.63 -20.04
CA ASP A 39 -27.70 -0.26 -20.39
C ASP A 39 -28.62 0.76 -19.68
N CYS A 40 -29.90 0.43 -19.49
CA CYS A 40 -30.85 1.20 -18.68
C CYS A 40 -30.67 1.06 -17.16
N ARG A 41 -29.65 0.32 -16.69
CA ARG A 41 -29.38 0.02 -15.26
C ARG A 41 -30.51 -0.75 -14.55
N GLU A 42 -31.36 -1.45 -15.30
CA GLU A 42 -32.42 -2.33 -14.80
C GLU A 42 -31.90 -3.77 -14.68
N TYR A 43 -30.93 -3.97 -13.78
CA TYR A 43 -30.16 -5.21 -13.68
C TYR A 43 -31.01 -6.45 -13.34
N ASP A 44 -32.03 -6.31 -12.48
CA ASP A 44 -32.91 -7.43 -12.13
C ASP A 44 -33.74 -7.91 -13.32
N ARG A 45 -34.22 -6.98 -14.16
CA ARG A 45 -34.96 -7.30 -15.38
C ARG A 45 -34.06 -7.94 -16.43
N CYS A 46 -32.83 -7.43 -16.57
CA CYS A 46 -31.80 -8.05 -17.42
C CYS A 46 -31.57 -9.51 -17.03
N ALA A 47 -31.36 -9.79 -15.74
CA ALA A 47 -31.17 -11.15 -15.25
C ALA A 47 -32.40 -12.04 -15.49
N ALA A 48 -33.61 -11.50 -15.28
CA ALA A 48 -34.86 -12.24 -15.46
C ALA A 48 -35.12 -12.70 -16.92
N VAL A 49 -34.50 -12.07 -17.92
CA VAL A 49 -34.61 -12.49 -19.33
C VAL A 49 -34.13 -13.93 -19.53
N PHE A 50 -33.07 -14.35 -18.84
CA PHE A 50 -32.47 -15.68 -18.96
C PHE A 50 -32.62 -16.54 -17.71
N LEU A 51 -32.81 -15.93 -16.53
CA LEU A 51 -32.99 -16.61 -15.24
C LEU A 51 -34.34 -16.21 -14.61
N PRO A 52 -35.48 -16.72 -15.12
CA PRO A 52 -36.81 -16.23 -14.77
C PRO A 52 -37.35 -16.68 -13.39
N GLY A 53 -36.62 -17.51 -12.63
CA GLY A 53 -37.12 -18.06 -11.36
C GLY A 53 -36.75 -17.23 -10.12
N PRO A 54 -37.55 -17.26 -9.03
CA PRO A 54 -37.09 -16.89 -7.71
C PRO A 54 -36.06 -17.92 -7.25
N LEU A 55 -34.78 -17.63 -7.46
CA LEU A 55 -33.68 -18.43 -6.94
C LEU A 55 -33.71 -18.41 -5.40
N PRO A 56 -33.33 -19.52 -4.74
CA PRO A 56 -33.70 -19.78 -3.35
C PRO A 56 -33.16 -18.70 -2.42
N LYS A 57 -34.04 -18.11 -1.61
CA LYS A 57 -33.64 -17.22 -0.51
C LYS A 57 -32.74 -18.01 0.45
N PRO A 58 -31.64 -17.41 0.96
CA PRO A 58 -30.94 -17.99 2.10
C PRO A 58 -31.96 -18.09 3.25
N ALA A 59 -32.08 -19.26 3.87
CA ALA A 59 -33.03 -19.49 4.94
C ALA A 59 -32.80 -18.48 6.07
N THR A 60 -33.71 -17.51 6.21
CA THR A 60 -33.80 -16.67 7.40
C THR A 60 -34.20 -17.55 8.57
N ALA A 61 -33.44 -17.47 9.67
CA ALA A 61 -33.74 -18.16 10.92
C ALA A 61 -35.21 -17.91 11.33
N PRO A 62 -35.92 -18.91 11.86
CA PRO A 62 -37.34 -18.76 12.15
C PRO A 62 -37.56 -17.73 13.25
N ALA A 63 -38.27 -16.66 12.90
CA ALA A 63 -38.90 -15.75 13.84
C ALA A 63 -39.94 -16.53 14.65
N THR A 64 -39.74 -16.59 15.97
CA THR A 64 -40.68 -17.17 16.91
C THR A 64 -41.82 -16.19 17.18
N THR A 65 -43.04 -16.57 16.82
CA THR A 65 -44.26 -16.05 17.47
C THR A 65 -45.24 -17.21 17.73
N PRO A 66 -46.04 -17.13 18.81
CA PRO A 66 -46.46 -18.30 19.57
C PRO A 66 -47.87 -18.77 19.20
N ALA A 67 -48.10 -20.08 19.27
CA ALA A 67 -49.46 -20.64 19.27
C ALA A 67 -49.55 -21.78 20.28
N THR A 68 -50.18 -21.44 21.42
CA THR A 68 -51.18 -22.23 22.15
C THR A 68 -51.16 -23.76 21.99
N ALA A 69 -50.75 -24.45 23.05
CA ALA A 69 -51.22 -25.79 23.37
C ALA A 69 -51.46 -25.92 24.88
N THR A 70 -52.71 -26.21 25.20
CA THR A 70 -53.30 -26.45 26.52
C THR A 70 -52.93 -27.81 27.09
N ALA A 71 -52.62 -27.83 28.41
CA ALA A 71 -52.87 -28.90 29.39
C ALA A 71 -52.13 -30.25 29.18
N THR A 72 -51.55 -30.95 30.15
CA THR A 72 -51.81 -31.11 31.59
C THR A 72 -50.60 -31.72 32.31
N ALA A 73 -50.34 -31.20 33.53
CA ALA A 73 -50.04 -31.91 34.79
C ALA A 73 -48.73 -32.69 35.05
N HIS A 74 -48.30 -32.50 36.30
CA HIS A 74 -47.29 -33.16 37.14
C HIS A 74 -45.81 -32.85 36.91
N ALA A 75 -44.93 -32.66 37.90
CA ALA A 75 -44.92 -32.12 39.28
C ALA A 75 -43.57 -32.55 39.91
N HIS A 76 -42.83 -31.58 40.49
CA HIS A 76 -41.68 -31.74 41.41
C HIS A 76 -40.38 -32.38 40.82
N ALA A 77 -39.15 -31.94 41.09
CA ALA A 77 -38.59 -31.38 42.32
C ALA A 77 -37.26 -30.61 42.12
N HIS A 78 -37.03 -29.65 43.04
CA HIS A 78 -35.79 -29.14 43.67
C HIS A 78 -34.55 -28.61 42.89
N ALA A 79 -34.27 -27.33 43.22
CA ALA A 79 -33.16 -26.37 42.98
C ALA A 79 -31.75 -26.75 43.55
N PRO A 80 -30.70 -25.87 43.62
CA PRO A 80 -30.34 -24.60 42.93
C PRO A 80 -28.85 -24.53 42.43
N ALA A 81 -28.39 -23.33 42.02
CA ALA A 81 -27.00 -22.81 41.90
C ALA A 81 -26.27 -23.06 40.54
N THR A 82 -25.51 -22.15 39.92
CA THR A 82 -24.95 -20.83 40.24
C THR A 82 -24.44 -20.17 38.94
N ASN A 83 -24.42 -18.84 38.91
CA ASN A 83 -23.85 -18.01 37.84
C ASN A 83 -22.37 -18.27 37.56
N ALA A 84 -21.99 -18.36 36.27
CA ALA A 84 -20.68 -17.92 35.77
C ALA A 84 -20.80 -17.44 34.33
N LYS A 85 -20.69 -16.12 34.13
CA LYS A 85 -20.46 -15.48 32.83
C LYS A 85 -19.07 -15.84 32.32
N GLN A 86 -18.96 -16.40 31.13
CA GLN A 86 -17.76 -16.30 30.30
C GLN A 86 -18.12 -15.76 28.93
N ALA A 87 -17.64 -14.55 28.65
CA ALA A 87 -17.67 -13.91 27.35
C ALA A 87 -16.72 -14.66 26.40
N ALA A 88 -17.27 -15.28 25.36
CA ALA A 88 -16.50 -15.93 24.32
C ALA A 88 -16.27 -14.97 23.13
N LYS A 89 -14.98 -14.73 22.87
CA LYS A 89 -14.39 -14.04 21.72
C LYS A 89 -15.04 -14.44 20.39
N GLY A 90 -15.45 -13.46 19.60
CA GLY A 90 -15.87 -13.65 18.21
C GLY A 90 -14.71 -14.12 17.35
N LYS A 91 -14.73 -15.40 16.96
CA LYS A 91 -13.91 -15.94 15.86
C LYS A 91 -14.63 -15.67 14.54
N SER A 92 -13.92 -15.08 13.59
CA SER A 92 -14.33 -14.98 12.18
C SER A 92 -14.61 -16.37 11.63
N LYS A 93 -15.87 -16.67 11.31
CA LYS A 93 -16.25 -17.92 10.64
C LYS A 93 -15.66 -17.91 9.21
N MET A 94 -14.83 -18.90 8.91
CA MET A 94 -14.48 -19.26 7.54
C MET A 94 -15.74 -19.66 6.78
N PHE A 95 -15.86 -19.18 5.55
CA PHE A 95 -16.97 -19.48 4.64
C PHE A 95 -16.85 -20.94 4.19
N THR A 96 -17.80 -21.78 4.59
CA THR A 96 -18.07 -23.06 3.95
C THR A 96 -19.36 -22.92 3.13
N PRO A 97 -19.34 -23.24 1.83
CA PRO A 97 -20.51 -23.07 0.98
C PRO A 97 -21.59 -24.07 1.41
N THR A 98 -22.74 -23.55 1.86
CA THR A 98 -23.92 -24.36 2.17
C THR A 98 -24.69 -24.60 0.88
N LYS A 99 -24.86 -25.87 0.49
CA LYS A 99 -25.52 -26.32 -0.74
C LYS A 99 -26.96 -25.79 -0.82
N ALA A 100 -27.19 -24.75 -1.61
CA ALA A 100 -28.51 -24.45 -2.13
C ALA A 100 -28.85 -25.46 -3.24
N LYS A 101 -29.97 -26.18 -3.13
CA LYS A 101 -30.46 -27.05 -4.21
C LYS A 101 -31.08 -26.16 -5.29
N LEU A 102 -30.38 -26.00 -6.42
CA LEU A 102 -30.96 -25.49 -7.66
C LEU A 102 -31.71 -26.62 -8.40
N SER A 103 -32.71 -26.26 -9.21
CA SER A 103 -33.32 -27.16 -10.18
C SER A 103 -32.32 -27.47 -11.30
N ASN A 104 -32.05 -28.76 -11.54
CA ASN A 104 -31.08 -29.37 -12.48
C ASN A 104 -31.19 -28.97 -13.98
N ASP A 105 -31.95 -27.93 -14.32
CA ASP A 105 -32.27 -27.55 -15.70
C ASP A 105 -32.02 -26.06 -15.98
N THR A 106 -31.45 -25.31 -15.03
CA THR A 106 -31.35 -23.84 -15.12
C THR A 106 -30.24 -23.38 -16.08
N THR A 107 -29.20 -24.19 -16.29
CA THR A 107 -28.02 -23.87 -17.11
C THR A 107 -28.06 -24.54 -18.50
N LYS A 108 -28.97 -25.49 -18.73
CA LYS A 108 -29.03 -26.29 -19.95
C LYS A 108 -29.68 -25.50 -21.09
N GLY A 109 -28.90 -25.29 -22.15
CA GLY A 109 -29.37 -24.69 -23.40
C GLY A 109 -29.18 -23.17 -23.52
N ILE A 110 -28.58 -22.51 -22.52
CA ILE A 110 -28.20 -21.09 -22.58
C ILE A 110 -26.79 -20.95 -23.15
N SER A 111 -26.54 -19.90 -23.93
CA SER A 111 -25.18 -19.56 -24.39
C SER A 111 -24.33 -18.97 -23.26
N GLN A 112 -23.01 -19.20 -23.30
CA GLN A 112 -22.07 -18.62 -22.32
C GLN A 112 -22.17 -17.09 -22.22
N LYS A 113 -22.37 -16.40 -23.36
CA LYS A 113 -22.48 -14.94 -23.42
C LYS A 113 -23.76 -14.42 -22.73
N SER A 114 -24.89 -15.10 -22.99
CA SER A 114 -26.18 -14.79 -22.37
C SER A 114 -26.15 -15.05 -20.86
N LEU A 115 -25.55 -16.18 -20.47
CA LEU A 115 -25.37 -16.58 -19.07
C LEU A 115 -24.48 -15.58 -18.33
N PHE A 116 -23.36 -15.17 -18.92
CA PHE A 116 -22.47 -14.16 -18.36
C PHE A 116 -23.21 -12.85 -18.10
N LEU A 117 -23.94 -12.33 -19.09
CA LEU A 117 -24.68 -11.07 -18.94
C LEU A 117 -25.74 -11.15 -17.82
N ALA A 118 -26.48 -12.26 -17.74
CA ALA A 118 -27.50 -12.45 -16.71
C ALA A 118 -26.90 -12.53 -15.30
N LEU A 119 -25.82 -13.31 -15.14
CA LEU A 119 -25.14 -13.47 -13.85
C LEU A 119 -24.39 -12.20 -13.43
N TYR A 120 -23.75 -11.52 -14.36
CA TYR A 120 -23.07 -10.25 -14.11
C TYR A 120 -24.06 -9.14 -13.74
N ALA A 121 -25.25 -9.11 -14.38
CA ALA A 121 -26.33 -8.21 -13.98
C ALA A 121 -26.78 -8.48 -12.53
N LYS A 122 -26.96 -9.75 -12.13
CA LYS A 122 -27.27 -10.08 -10.73
C LYS A 122 -26.17 -9.66 -9.77
N TYR A 123 -24.91 -9.86 -10.15
CA TYR A 123 -23.77 -9.44 -9.35
C TYR A 123 -23.80 -7.92 -9.10
N ILE A 124 -23.94 -7.12 -10.17
CA ILE A 124 -24.02 -5.65 -10.06
C ILE A 124 -25.25 -5.20 -9.28
N ALA A 125 -26.41 -5.83 -9.48
CA ALA A 125 -27.61 -5.52 -8.71
C ALA A 125 -27.36 -5.70 -7.20
N GLY A 126 -26.66 -6.77 -6.84
CA GLY A 126 -26.23 -7.05 -5.49
C GLY A 126 -25.25 -6.02 -4.91
N GLU A 127 -24.22 -5.62 -5.68
CA GLU A 127 -23.26 -4.58 -5.28
C GLU A 127 -23.94 -3.22 -5.12
N LYS A 128 -24.88 -2.88 -6.00
CA LYS A 128 -25.65 -1.63 -5.91
C LYS A 128 -26.48 -1.58 -4.62
N ARG A 129 -27.23 -2.65 -4.31
CA ARG A 129 -28.00 -2.74 -3.06
C ARG A 129 -27.09 -2.72 -1.83
N MET A 130 -25.92 -3.35 -1.91
CA MET A 130 -24.92 -3.32 -0.85
C MET A 130 -24.45 -1.88 -0.56
N ASN A 131 -24.21 -1.08 -1.60
CA ASN A 131 -23.82 0.32 -1.48
C ASN A 131 -24.97 1.21 -0.98
N GLU A 132 -26.22 0.92 -1.36
CA GLU A 132 -27.42 1.61 -0.85
C GLU A 132 -27.70 1.27 0.63
N ASP A 133 -27.48 0.00 1.02
CA ASP A 133 -27.62 -0.49 2.41
C ASP A 133 -26.48 0.02 3.32
N SER A 134 -25.31 0.40 2.77
CA SER A 134 -24.19 0.90 3.57
C SER A 134 -24.45 2.33 4.07
N GLU A 135 -24.52 2.50 5.38
CA GLU A 135 -24.75 3.80 6.04
C GLU A 135 -23.56 4.77 5.91
N MET A 136 -23.68 5.97 6.48
CA MET A 136 -22.65 7.01 6.44
C MET A 136 -21.28 6.51 6.95
N ILE A 137 -20.22 6.86 6.22
CA ILE A 137 -18.82 6.58 6.57
C ILE A 137 -18.49 7.08 7.97
N LEU A 138 -17.85 6.23 8.80
CA LEU A 138 -17.51 6.47 10.20
C LEU A 138 -18.74 6.71 11.13
N GLY A 139 -19.90 6.15 10.76
CA GLY A 139 -21.11 6.16 11.59
C GLY A 139 -21.09 5.06 12.67
N PRO A 140 -21.92 5.17 13.74
CA PRO A 140 -22.01 4.18 14.82
C PRO A 140 -22.34 2.74 14.36
N GLN A 141 -22.90 2.58 13.16
CA GLN A 141 -23.24 1.29 12.54
C GLN A 141 -22.37 0.91 11.33
N ASP A 142 -21.27 1.63 11.04
CA ASP A 142 -20.30 1.27 9.97
C ASP A 142 -19.51 -0.03 10.30
N GLY A 143 -19.95 -0.77 11.32
CA GLY A 143 -19.39 -2.02 11.80
C GLY A 143 -19.78 -3.22 10.94
N GLY A 144 -19.19 -3.32 9.75
CA GLY A 144 -19.18 -4.55 8.96
C GLY A 144 -19.40 -4.31 7.47
N VAL A 145 -18.56 -4.93 6.65
CA VAL A 145 -18.79 -5.03 5.20
C VAL A 145 -20.15 -5.71 5.02
N THR A 146 -21.19 -4.95 4.68
CA THR A 146 -22.45 -5.50 4.17
C THR A 146 -22.07 -6.44 3.03
N LEU A 147 -22.36 -7.73 3.18
CA LEU A 147 -22.02 -8.70 2.14
C LEU A 147 -23.13 -8.69 1.11
N ASN A 148 -22.74 -8.77 -0.16
CA ASN A 148 -23.66 -8.88 -1.26
C ASN A 148 -24.49 -10.19 -1.14
N LYS A 149 -25.80 -10.04 -0.94
CA LYS A 149 -26.76 -11.11 -0.69
C LYS A 149 -26.96 -12.04 -1.91
N GLU A 150 -26.60 -11.57 -3.11
CA GLU A 150 -26.75 -12.32 -4.37
C GLU A 150 -25.52 -13.19 -4.71
N LEU A 151 -24.38 -12.98 -4.04
CA LEU A 151 -23.15 -13.75 -4.28
C LEU A 151 -23.33 -15.28 -4.20
N PRO A 152 -24.03 -15.84 -3.19
CA PRO A 152 -24.21 -17.30 -3.08
C PRO A 152 -25.03 -17.89 -4.23
N ILE A 153 -25.95 -17.10 -4.80
CA ILE A 153 -26.78 -17.54 -5.91
C ILE A 153 -25.93 -17.60 -7.19
N VAL A 154 -25.13 -16.56 -7.44
CA VAL A 154 -24.23 -16.52 -8.61
C VAL A 154 -23.19 -17.63 -8.53
N SER A 155 -22.58 -17.86 -7.36
CA SER A 155 -21.60 -18.93 -7.18
C SER A 155 -22.19 -20.32 -7.43
N ALA A 156 -23.40 -20.59 -6.94
CA ALA A 156 -24.05 -21.89 -7.10
C ALA A 156 -24.36 -22.21 -8.58
N VAL A 157 -24.83 -21.22 -9.36
CA VAL A 157 -25.09 -21.39 -10.79
C VAL A 157 -23.79 -21.65 -11.57
N LEU A 158 -22.72 -20.94 -11.22
CA LEU A 158 -21.41 -21.13 -11.86
C LEU A 158 -20.81 -22.50 -11.52
N GLU A 159 -20.90 -22.95 -10.27
CA GLU A 159 -20.46 -24.29 -9.85
C GLU A 159 -21.21 -25.42 -10.57
N GLU A 160 -22.51 -25.24 -10.80
CA GLU A 160 -23.32 -26.18 -11.59
C GLU A 160 -22.83 -26.22 -13.05
N TRP A 161 -22.59 -25.06 -13.66
CA TRP A 161 -22.08 -24.98 -15.03
C TRP A 161 -20.70 -25.64 -15.19
N PHE A 162 -19.75 -25.38 -14.28
CA PHE A 162 -18.41 -25.99 -14.35
C PHE A 162 -18.42 -27.50 -14.09
N ARG A 163 -19.40 -28.00 -13.33
CA ARG A 163 -19.57 -29.44 -13.10
C ARG A 163 -20.06 -30.16 -14.35
N ASP A 164 -20.96 -29.52 -15.09
CA ASP A 164 -21.55 -30.07 -16.31
C ASP A 164 -20.66 -29.85 -17.55
N LEU A 165 -19.62 -29.01 -17.44
CA LEU A 165 -18.71 -28.68 -18.55
C LEU A 165 -18.08 -29.91 -19.22
N PRO A 166 -17.49 -30.90 -18.49
CA PRO A 166 -16.88 -32.08 -19.10
C PRO A 166 -17.88 -32.94 -19.88
N ASP A 167 -19.13 -33.02 -19.41
CA ASP A 167 -20.20 -33.83 -20.01
C ASP A 167 -20.87 -33.13 -21.20
N SER A 168 -20.76 -31.80 -21.29
CA SER A 168 -21.43 -30.98 -22.30
C SER A 168 -20.73 -30.94 -23.66
N GLY A 169 -19.45 -31.29 -23.73
CA GLY A 169 -18.62 -31.18 -24.94
C GLY A 169 -18.34 -29.75 -25.41
N ARG A 170 -18.67 -28.73 -24.60
CA ARG A 170 -18.46 -27.30 -24.91
C ARG A 170 -17.05 -26.84 -24.54
N GLN A 171 -16.52 -25.88 -25.29
CA GLN A 171 -15.24 -25.22 -24.96
C GLN A 171 -15.44 -23.97 -24.08
N PRO A 172 -14.62 -23.78 -23.05
CA PRO A 172 -14.66 -22.58 -22.21
C PRO A 172 -14.15 -21.33 -22.96
N GLN A 173 -14.91 -20.22 -22.91
CA GLN A 173 -14.53 -18.96 -23.56
C GLN A 173 -13.76 -17.99 -22.66
N GLY A 174 -13.59 -18.27 -21.36
CA GLY A 174 -12.85 -17.45 -20.40
C GLY A 174 -13.70 -16.42 -19.62
N TRP A 175 -14.89 -16.04 -20.11
CA TRP A 175 -15.74 -15.03 -19.46
C TRP A 175 -16.44 -15.53 -18.18
N LEU A 176 -16.87 -16.79 -18.17
CA LEU A 176 -17.50 -17.40 -16.98
C LEU A 176 -16.46 -17.70 -15.90
N GLU A 177 -15.25 -18.11 -16.31
CA GLU A 177 -14.09 -18.27 -15.42
C GLU A 177 -13.70 -16.94 -14.77
N TYR A 178 -13.73 -15.84 -15.53
CA TYR A 178 -13.50 -14.50 -15.00
C TYR A 178 -14.55 -14.13 -13.94
N LEU A 179 -15.84 -14.30 -14.24
CA LEU A 179 -16.91 -13.98 -13.31
C LEU A 179 -16.83 -14.85 -12.05
N TYR A 180 -16.50 -16.13 -12.20
CA TYR A 180 -16.34 -17.03 -11.06
C TYR A 180 -15.12 -16.67 -10.20
N GLY A 181 -14.00 -16.32 -10.83
CA GLY A 181 -12.82 -15.79 -10.14
C GLY A 181 -13.14 -14.54 -9.30
N MET A 182 -13.89 -13.59 -9.87
CA MET A 182 -14.35 -12.37 -9.17
C MET A 182 -15.25 -12.68 -7.98
N VAL A 183 -16.23 -13.58 -8.15
CA VAL A 183 -17.15 -13.99 -7.07
C VAL A 183 -16.39 -14.71 -5.94
N LEU A 184 -15.44 -15.59 -6.29
CA LEU A 184 -14.59 -16.28 -5.32
C LEU A 184 -13.65 -15.32 -4.58
N ALA A 185 -13.10 -14.30 -5.27
CA ALA A 185 -12.28 -13.26 -4.67
C ALA A 185 -13.06 -12.49 -3.60
N LYS A 186 -14.29 -12.05 -3.93
CA LYS A 186 -15.21 -11.41 -2.96
C LYS A 186 -15.65 -12.35 -1.85
N GLY A 187 -15.74 -13.66 -2.13
CA GLY A 187 -15.99 -14.73 -1.17
C GLY A 187 -14.81 -15.09 -0.26
N LYS A 188 -13.68 -14.38 -0.36
CA LYS A 188 -12.42 -14.63 0.38
C LYS A 188 -11.81 -16.01 0.14
N ASN A 189 -12.03 -16.58 -1.05
CA ASN A 189 -11.46 -17.86 -1.46
C ASN A 189 -10.35 -17.63 -2.50
N GLU A 190 -9.24 -17.05 -2.04
CA GLU A 190 -8.20 -16.43 -2.89
C GLU A 190 -7.49 -17.43 -3.80
N GLN A 191 -7.15 -18.63 -3.30
CA GLN A 191 -6.41 -19.63 -4.07
C GLN A 191 -7.21 -20.14 -5.28
N LEU A 192 -8.49 -20.50 -5.06
CA LEU A 192 -9.36 -20.92 -6.16
C LEU A 192 -9.63 -19.77 -7.12
N ALA A 193 -9.80 -18.54 -6.61
CA ALA A 193 -9.98 -17.36 -7.45
C ALA A 193 -8.80 -17.17 -8.42
N ILE A 194 -7.56 -17.27 -7.91
CA ILE A 194 -6.33 -17.18 -8.73
C ILE A 194 -6.33 -18.26 -9.83
N ASP A 195 -6.64 -19.51 -9.50
CA ASP A 195 -6.60 -20.59 -10.50
C ASP A 195 -7.64 -20.41 -11.62
N TYR A 196 -8.84 -19.92 -11.30
CA TYR A 196 -9.86 -19.64 -12.31
C TYR A 196 -9.54 -18.37 -13.13
N LEU A 197 -8.93 -17.34 -12.51
CA LEU A 197 -8.48 -16.15 -13.23
C LEU A 197 -7.33 -16.47 -14.20
N VAL A 198 -6.36 -17.30 -13.80
CA VAL A 198 -5.30 -17.77 -14.71
C VAL A 198 -5.89 -18.56 -15.88
N LYS A 199 -6.87 -19.44 -15.63
CA LYS A 199 -7.60 -20.14 -16.71
C LYS A 199 -8.29 -19.14 -17.65
N SER A 200 -8.97 -18.13 -17.11
CA SER A 200 -9.64 -17.08 -17.88
C SER A 200 -8.67 -16.33 -18.79
N VAL A 201 -7.54 -15.89 -18.22
CA VAL A 201 -6.49 -15.14 -18.94
C VAL A 201 -5.87 -15.98 -20.05
N ASN A 202 -5.64 -17.27 -19.82
CA ASN A 202 -5.08 -18.17 -20.84
C ASN A 202 -6.03 -18.37 -22.04
N GLN A 203 -7.35 -18.32 -21.80
CA GLN A 203 -8.34 -18.39 -22.88
C GLN A 203 -8.54 -17.05 -23.59
N TYR A 204 -8.60 -15.95 -22.84
CA TYR A 204 -8.80 -14.61 -23.38
C TYR A 204 -7.87 -13.58 -22.74
N THR A 205 -6.72 -13.39 -23.38
CA THR A 205 -5.62 -12.59 -22.85
C THR A 205 -5.87 -11.08 -22.83
N TYR A 206 -6.81 -10.57 -23.64
CA TYR A 206 -7.04 -9.13 -23.78
C TYR A 206 -8.06 -8.55 -22.79
N ASN A 207 -8.70 -9.37 -21.95
CA ASN A 207 -9.59 -8.87 -20.89
C ASN A 207 -8.77 -8.33 -19.71
N TRP A 208 -8.46 -7.03 -19.73
CA TRP A 208 -7.71 -6.36 -18.65
C TRP A 208 -8.36 -6.53 -17.27
N GLY A 209 -9.69 -6.62 -17.18
CA GLY A 209 -10.38 -6.80 -15.91
C GLY A 209 -9.97 -8.09 -15.18
N ALA A 210 -9.65 -9.17 -15.90
CA ALA A 210 -9.16 -10.41 -15.29
C ALA A 210 -7.76 -10.24 -14.69
N TRP A 211 -6.90 -9.47 -15.35
CA TRP A 211 -5.55 -9.14 -14.86
C TRP A 211 -5.59 -8.24 -13.63
N GLN A 212 -6.49 -7.25 -13.60
CA GLN A 212 -6.66 -6.36 -12.44
C GLN A 212 -7.15 -7.12 -11.20
N GLU A 213 -8.13 -8.00 -11.35
CA GLU A 213 -8.61 -8.84 -10.23
C GLU A 213 -7.52 -9.82 -9.77
N LEU A 214 -6.75 -10.39 -10.70
CA LEU A 214 -5.60 -11.23 -10.36
C LEU A 214 -4.56 -10.44 -9.55
N GLN A 215 -4.23 -9.22 -9.98
CA GLN A 215 -3.30 -8.32 -9.32
C GLN A 215 -3.74 -7.98 -7.89
N ALA A 216 -5.04 -7.75 -7.66
CA ALA A 216 -5.57 -7.46 -6.33
C ALA A 216 -5.30 -8.60 -5.33
N LEU A 217 -5.36 -9.86 -5.80
CA LEU A 217 -5.15 -11.06 -4.99
C LEU A 217 -3.68 -11.37 -4.65
N LEU A 218 -2.71 -10.85 -5.41
CA LEU A 218 -1.29 -11.16 -5.21
C LEU A 218 -0.71 -10.40 -4.01
N ASN A 219 -0.26 -11.11 -2.97
CA ASN A 219 0.29 -10.46 -1.77
C ASN A 219 1.81 -10.48 -1.72
N THR A 220 2.45 -11.41 -2.43
CA THR A 220 3.90 -11.61 -2.37
C THR A 220 4.54 -11.67 -3.76
N THR A 221 5.83 -11.37 -3.82
CA THR A 221 6.64 -11.47 -5.03
C THR A 221 6.79 -12.91 -5.52
N ASP A 222 6.81 -13.86 -4.59
CA ASP A 222 6.96 -15.28 -4.90
C ASP A 222 5.72 -15.83 -5.60
N GLU A 223 4.52 -15.41 -5.16
CA GLU A 223 3.26 -15.71 -5.84
C GLU A 223 3.23 -15.13 -7.26
N LEU A 224 3.68 -13.86 -7.43
CA LEU A 224 3.77 -13.24 -8.74
C LEU A 224 4.69 -14.06 -9.67
N ASN A 225 5.89 -14.41 -9.22
CA ASN A 225 6.85 -15.17 -10.01
C ASN A 225 6.32 -16.57 -10.39
N GLY A 226 5.63 -17.24 -9.47
CA GLY A 226 5.00 -18.55 -9.73
C GLY A 226 3.87 -18.47 -10.76
N ILE A 227 3.09 -17.39 -10.74
CA ILE A 227 1.97 -17.19 -11.68
C ILE A 227 2.46 -16.73 -13.05
N VAL A 228 3.49 -15.88 -13.13
CA VAL A 228 4.10 -15.44 -14.39
C VAL A 228 4.57 -16.62 -15.24
N GLN A 229 5.04 -17.73 -14.63
CA GLN A 229 5.41 -18.94 -15.36
C GLN A 229 4.21 -19.68 -15.99
N ARG A 230 3.00 -19.51 -15.45
CA ARG A 230 1.76 -20.14 -15.95
C ARG A 230 1.02 -19.28 -16.97
N LEU A 231 1.47 -18.04 -17.17
CA LEU A 231 0.83 -17.05 -18.04
C LEU A 231 1.41 -17.06 -19.46
N PRO A 232 0.63 -16.69 -20.48
CA PRO A 232 1.11 -16.63 -21.85
C PRO A 232 2.07 -15.45 -22.01
N GLN A 233 3.10 -15.56 -22.84
CA GLN A 233 4.03 -14.46 -23.09
C GLN A 233 3.43 -13.47 -24.09
N ASN A 234 2.79 -12.41 -23.58
CA ASN A 234 2.13 -11.37 -24.38
C ASN A 234 2.39 -9.97 -23.82
N LEU A 235 2.07 -8.93 -24.59
CA LEU A 235 2.10 -7.53 -24.14
C LEU A 235 1.27 -7.31 -22.86
N MET A 236 0.12 -7.97 -22.73
CA MET A 236 -0.71 -7.86 -21.53
C MET A 236 -0.03 -8.43 -20.28
N THR A 237 0.73 -9.52 -20.44
CA THR A 237 1.52 -10.13 -19.37
C THR A 237 2.66 -9.22 -18.93
N PHE A 238 3.27 -8.52 -19.89
CA PHE A 238 4.23 -7.48 -19.58
C PHE A 238 3.59 -6.35 -18.75
N ILE A 239 2.46 -5.81 -19.22
CA ILE A 239 1.75 -4.72 -18.53
C ILE A 239 1.36 -5.17 -17.12
N PHE A 240 0.85 -6.39 -16.98
CA PHE A 240 0.53 -7.00 -15.69
C PHE A 240 1.75 -7.16 -14.78
N HIS A 241 2.90 -7.57 -15.31
CA HIS A 241 4.13 -7.67 -14.53
C HIS A 241 4.58 -6.29 -14.01
N VAL A 242 4.51 -5.26 -14.85
CA VAL A 242 4.80 -3.87 -14.44
C VAL A 242 3.83 -3.39 -13.36
N THR A 243 2.53 -3.49 -13.57
CA THR A 243 1.54 -2.99 -12.60
C THR A 243 1.60 -3.77 -11.28
N SER A 244 1.77 -5.09 -11.34
CA SER A 244 1.86 -5.94 -10.15
C SER A 244 3.14 -5.68 -9.35
N SER A 245 4.27 -5.49 -10.02
CA SER A 245 5.53 -5.16 -9.33
C SER A 245 5.50 -3.78 -8.68
N GLN A 246 4.81 -2.81 -9.28
CA GLN A 246 4.56 -1.50 -8.69
C GLN A 246 3.70 -1.59 -7.41
N GLU A 247 2.58 -2.32 -7.44
CA GLU A 247 1.73 -2.52 -6.25
C GLU A 247 2.44 -3.31 -5.13
N LEU A 248 3.31 -4.24 -5.49
CA LEU A 248 4.17 -4.96 -4.55
C LEU A 248 5.39 -4.15 -4.11
N TYR A 249 5.52 -2.90 -4.57
CA TYR A 249 6.55 -1.98 -4.14
C TYR A 249 7.98 -2.50 -4.39
N VAL A 250 8.16 -3.26 -5.46
CA VAL A 250 9.46 -3.79 -5.86
C VAL A 250 10.13 -2.79 -6.81
N ALA A 251 11.21 -2.16 -6.35
CA ALA A 251 12.03 -1.29 -7.19
C ALA A 251 13.04 -2.16 -7.95
N ASN A 252 12.68 -2.60 -9.16
CA ASN A 252 13.63 -3.24 -10.07
C ASN A 252 13.95 -2.31 -11.23
N ASP A 253 15.24 -2.04 -11.45
CA ASP A 253 15.73 -1.31 -12.63
C ASP A 253 15.34 -2.00 -13.95
N GLN A 254 15.17 -3.32 -13.91
CA GLN A 254 14.64 -4.09 -15.03
C GLN A 254 13.24 -3.61 -15.46
N ILE A 255 12.38 -3.16 -14.54
CA ILE A 255 11.04 -2.65 -14.84
C ILE A 255 11.14 -1.30 -15.55
N HIS A 256 12.04 -0.42 -15.10
CA HIS A 256 12.31 0.86 -15.75
C HIS A 256 12.79 0.67 -17.20
N THR A 257 13.76 -0.21 -17.40
CA THR A 257 14.29 -0.55 -18.73
C THR A 257 13.20 -1.14 -19.62
N SER A 258 12.47 -2.12 -19.09
CA SER A 258 11.34 -2.77 -19.74
C SER A 258 10.28 -1.75 -20.19
N LEU A 259 9.86 -0.87 -19.29
CA LEU A 259 8.84 0.13 -19.58
C LEU A 259 9.32 1.16 -20.61
N SER A 260 10.60 1.53 -20.56
CA SER A 260 11.23 2.40 -21.56
C SER A 260 11.24 1.77 -22.95
N GLN A 261 11.52 0.46 -23.05
CA GLN A 261 11.45 -0.29 -24.31
C GLN A 261 10.04 -0.27 -24.92
N ILE A 262 9.00 -0.45 -24.10
CA ILE A 262 7.61 -0.43 -24.60
C ILE A 262 7.17 0.99 -24.94
N LEU A 263 7.58 1.99 -24.17
CA LEU A 263 7.33 3.40 -24.52
C LEU A 263 8.01 3.80 -25.82
N ALA A 264 9.16 3.21 -26.18
CA ALA A 264 9.78 3.44 -27.48
C ALA A 264 8.91 2.92 -28.63
N ILE A 265 8.16 1.83 -28.42
CA ILE A 265 7.21 1.27 -29.39
C ILE A 265 5.89 2.07 -29.39
N PHE A 266 5.39 2.45 -28.21
CA PHE A 266 4.11 3.14 -28.01
C PHE A 266 4.25 4.48 -27.24
N PRO A 267 4.88 5.50 -27.86
CA PRO A 267 5.22 6.75 -27.17
C PRO A 267 4.00 7.62 -26.84
N THR A 268 2.87 7.41 -27.52
CA THR A 268 1.63 8.18 -27.33
C THR A 268 0.74 7.62 -26.23
N SER A 269 1.06 6.45 -25.66
CA SER A 269 0.20 5.80 -24.67
C SER A 269 0.21 6.53 -23.32
N ALA A 270 -0.88 7.23 -23.02
CA ALA A 270 -1.13 7.90 -21.75
C ALA A 270 -1.03 6.94 -20.55
N PHE A 271 -1.53 5.71 -20.70
CA PHE A 271 -1.48 4.68 -19.66
C PHE A 271 -0.03 4.33 -19.29
N LEU A 272 0.83 4.04 -20.28
CA LEU A 272 2.23 3.68 -20.04
C LEU A 272 3.04 4.83 -19.44
N LYS A 273 2.79 6.08 -19.89
CA LYS A 273 3.38 7.27 -19.28
C LYS A 273 2.97 7.41 -17.80
N THR A 274 1.74 7.05 -17.47
CA THR A 274 1.27 7.07 -16.08
C THR A 274 1.96 6.01 -15.25
N GLN A 275 2.09 4.79 -15.76
CA GLN A 275 2.83 3.74 -15.07
C GLN A 275 4.30 4.16 -14.84
N ARG A 276 4.91 4.89 -15.77
CA ARG A 276 6.24 5.50 -15.57
C ARG A 276 6.23 6.52 -14.43
N ALA A 277 5.28 7.45 -14.44
CA ALA A 277 5.17 8.48 -13.41
C ALA A 277 4.93 7.87 -12.01
N LEU A 278 4.12 6.80 -11.91
CA LEU A 278 3.90 6.07 -10.67
C LEU A 278 5.17 5.36 -10.17
N LEU A 279 6.01 4.87 -11.08
CA LEU A 279 7.27 4.24 -10.73
C LEU A 279 8.25 5.27 -10.12
N HIS A 280 8.39 6.44 -10.73
CA HIS A 280 9.15 7.57 -10.16
C HIS A 280 8.56 8.02 -8.81
N TYR A 281 7.23 8.13 -8.71
CA TYR A 281 6.54 8.44 -7.45
C TYR A 281 6.86 7.43 -6.33
N HIS A 282 6.87 6.13 -6.63
CA HIS A 282 7.21 5.08 -5.66
C HIS A 282 8.70 5.02 -5.32
N ASN A 283 9.56 5.48 -6.23
CA ASN A 283 10.99 5.69 -5.98
C ASN A 283 11.29 6.99 -5.22
N LYS A 284 10.31 7.88 -5.08
CA LYS A 284 10.41 9.23 -4.48
C LYS A 284 11.13 10.26 -5.36
N ASP A 285 11.27 9.97 -6.65
CA ASP A 285 11.78 10.90 -7.66
C ASP A 285 10.63 11.82 -8.10
N PHE A 286 10.33 12.81 -7.25
CA PHE A 286 9.14 13.64 -7.45
C PHE A 286 9.28 14.57 -8.66
N ASP A 287 10.47 15.08 -8.96
CA ASP A 287 10.71 16.03 -10.07
C ASP A 287 10.41 15.42 -11.44
N ASP A 288 10.95 14.22 -11.72
CA ASP A 288 10.66 13.48 -12.95
C ASP A 288 9.18 13.09 -13.04
N ALA A 289 8.58 12.67 -11.92
CA ALA A 289 7.16 12.34 -11.88
C ALA A 289 6.28 13.57 -12.19
N GLU A 290 6.63 14.75 -11.67
CA GLU A 290 5.92 16.02 -11.90
C GLU A 290 6.00 16.43 -13.38
N HIS A 291 7.18 16.31 -14.00
CA HIS A 291 7.34 16.57 -15.42
C HIS A 291 6.46 15.65 -16.26
N ILE A 292 6.44 14.35 -15.98
CA ILE A 292 5.64 13.40 -16.75
C ILE A 292 4.13 13.66 -16.58
N PHE A 293 3.68 13.98 -15.36
CA PHE A 293 2.27 14.28 -15.11
C PHE A 293 1.83 15.62 -15.74
N SER A 294 2.69 16.64 -15.74
CA SER A 294 2.39 17.93 -16.39
C SER A 294 2.35 17.80 -17.91
N ASP A 295 3.26 17.01 -18.51
CA ASP A 295 3.20 16.65 -19.94
C ASP A 295 1.91 15.91 -20.28
N LEU A 296 1.52 14.96 -19.44
CA LEU A 296 0.31 14.16 -19.61
C LEU A 296 -0.96 15.04 -19.53
N LEU A 297 -0.99 16.00 -18.60
CA LEU A 297 -2.10 16.94 -18.46
C LEU A 297 -2.19 17.87 -19.68
N THR A 298 -1.06 18.20 -20.28
CA THR A 298 -1.00 19.01 -21.51
C THR A 298 -1.46 18.21 -22.72
N SER A 299 -1.09 16.93 -22.82
CA SER A 299 -1.54 16.07 -23.94
C SER A 299 -3.01 15.69 -23.83
N ASP A 300 -3.48 15.37 -22.62
CA ASP A 300 -4.85 14.90 -22.35
C ASP A 300 -5.52 15.71 -21.22
N PRO A 301 -6.02 16.94 -21.49
CA PRO A 301 -6.56 17.83 -20.45
C PRO A 301 -7.79 17.31 -19.70
N HIS A 302 -8.55 16.38 -20.29
CA HIS A 302 -9.78 15.84 -19.72
C HIS A 302 -9.56 14.55 -18.92
N ARG A 303 -8.32 14.09 -18.78
CA ARG A 303 -8.02 12.86 -18.05
C ARG A 303 -7.95 13.10 -16.55
N VAL A 304 -8.78 12.38 -15.81
CA VAL A 304 -8.88 12.49 -14.34
C VAL A 304 -8.21 11.31 -13.62
N ASP A 305 -7.82 10.26 -14.36
CA ASP A 305 -7.17 9.07 -13.80
C ASP A 305 -5.82 9.41 -13.16
N HIS A 306 -5.57 8.89 -11.95
CA HIS A 306 -4.33 9.06 -11.19
C HIS A 306 -3.93 10.52 -10.87
N LEU A 307 -4.87 11.46 -10.98
CA LEU A 307 -4.64 12.84 -10.53
C LEU A 307 -4.48 12.94 -9.01
N ASP A 308 -4.98 11.97 -8.25
CA ASP A 308 -4.75 11.87 -6.81
C ASP A 308 -3.25 11.74 -6.51
N ASN A 309 -2.53 10.87 -7.23
CA ASN A 309 -1.08 10.73 -7.10
C ASN A 309 -0.33 12.00 -7.53
N TYR A 310 -0.75 12.65 -8.62
CA TYR A 310 -0.17 13.94 -9.03
C TYR A 310 -0.40 15.02 -7.96
N SER A 311 -1.59 15.07 -7.35
CA SER A 311 -1.87 16.01 -6.26
C SER A 311 -1.06 15.72 -4.99
N ASN A 312 -0.77 14.44 -4.69
CA ASN A 312 0.12 14.06 -3.60
C ASN A 312 1.56 14.54 -3.86
N ILE A 313 2.05 14.42 -5.10
CA ILE A 313 3.37 14.94 -5.51
C ILE A 313 3.43 16.45 -5.30
N LEU A 314 2.46 17.19 -5.84
CA LEU A 314 2.41 18.65 -5.70
C LEU A 314 2.28 19.11 -4.24
N TYR A 315 1.57 18.34 -3.42
CA TYR A 315 1.46 18.57 -1.98
C TYR A 315 2.82 18.42 -1.29
N VAL A 316 3.55 17.32 -1.55
CA VAL A 316 4.88 17.06 -0.97
C VAL A 316 5.91 18.10 -1.42
N MET A 317 5.87 18.51 -2.69
CA MET A 317 6.72 19.58 -3.21
C MET A 317 6.32 20.99 -2.72
N GLY A 318 5.15 21.15 -2.10
CA GLY A 318 4.65 22.46 -1.64
C GLY A 318 4.24 23.41 -2.76
N MET A 319 3.98 22.92 -3.98
CA MET A 319 3.64 23.74 -5.16
C MET A 319 2.17 24.22 -5.13
N ARG A 320 1.87 25.19 -4.28
CA ARG A 320 0.51 25.73 -4.07
C ARG A 320 -0.20 26.19 -5.35
N PRO A 321 0.43 26.94 -6.29
CA PRO A 321 -0.27 27.44 -7.47
C PRO A 321 -0.66 26.32 -8.44
N LYS A 322 0.24 25.36 -8.70
CA LYS A 322 -0.03 24.21 -9.58
C LYS A 322 -1.15 23.34 -9.00
N LEU A 323 -1.15 23.09 -7.69
CA LEU A 323 -2.20 22.31 -7.04
C LEU A 323 -3.57 23.01 -7.09
N ALA A 324 -3.59 24.34 -6.94
CA ALA A 324 -4.81 25.13 -7.08
C ALA A 324 -5.41 25.04 -8.50
N PHE A 325 -4.55 25.18 -9.51
CA PHE A 325 -4.93 25.04 -10.91
C PHE A 325 -5.46 23.63 -11.20
N LEU A 326 -4.76 22.59 -10.73
CA LEU A 326 -5.18 21.21 -10.88
C LEU A 326 -6.55 20.94 -10.25
N ALA A 327 -6.79 21.45 -9.03
CA ALA A 327 -8.06 21.28 -8.33
C ALA A 327 -9.22 21.96 -9.08
N GLN A 328 -8.99 23.15 -9.66
CA GLN A 328 -9.98 23.83 -10.50
C GLN A 328 -10.27 23.07 -11.79
N LEU A 329 -9.21 22.60 -12.47
CA LEU A 329 -9.33 21.83 -13.71
C LEU A 329 -10.09 20.52 -13.47
N ALA A 330 -9.71 19.73 -12.46
CA ALA A 330 -10.37 18.48 -12.12
C ALA A 330 -11.85 18.68 -11.71
N THR A 331 -12.15 19.78 -11.02
CA THR A 331 -13.54 20.11 -10.66
C THR A 331 -14.37 20.53 -11.89
N ALA A 332 -13.74 21.17 -12.87
CA ALA A 332 -14.40 21.58 -14.12
C ALA A 332 -14.65 20.40 -15.06
N THR A 333 -13.79 19.37 -15.05
CA THR A 333 -13.97 18.16 -15.85
C THR A 333 -15.00 17.21 -15.23
N ASP A 334 -14.80 16.76 -13.99
CA ASP A 334 -15.75 15.90 -13.27
C ASP A 334 -15.68 16.11 -11.75
N LYS A 335 -16.75 16.69 -11.20
CA LYS A 335 -16.91 16.98 -9.77
C LYS A 335 -17.28 15.76 -8.91
N PHE A 336 -17.76 14.66 -9.51
CA PHE A 336 -18.30 13.50 -8.79
C PHE A 336 -17.42 12.25 -8.97
N ARG A 337 -16.11 12.46 -9.08
CA ARG A 337 -15.08 11.42 -9.07
C ARG A 337 -14.33 11.37 -7.72
N PRO A 338 -14.00 10.18 -7.19
CA PRO A 338 -13.16 10.04 -6.00
C PRO A 338 -11.80 10.75 -6.13
N GLU A 339 -11.17 10.63 -7.30
CA GLU A 339 -9.86 11.22 -7.61
C GLU A 339 -9.92 12.75 -7.51
N THR A 340 -10.90 13.38 -8.17
CA THR A 340 -11.14 14.83 -8.08
C THR A 340 -11.38 15.28 -6.63
N CYS A 341 -12.18 14.53 -5.87
CA CYS A 341 -12.44 14.86 -4.47
C CYS A 341 -11.15 14.81 -3.63
N CYS A 342 -10.24 13.88 -3.92
CA CYS A 342 -8.95 13.80 -3.24
C CYS A 342 -8.01 14.94 -3.64
N VAL A 343 -7.96 15.32 -4.91
CA VAL A 343 -7.19 16.49 -5.39
C VAL A 343 -7.65 17.76 -4.65
N VAL A 344 -8.97 17.97 -4.54
CA VAL A 344 -9.55 19.12 -3.84
C VAL A 344 -9.29 19.02 -2.32
N GLY A 345 -9.35 17.82 -1.74
CA GLY A 345 -8.97 17.57 -0.35
C GLY A 345 -7.52 18.00 -0.06
N ASN A 346 -6.57 17.55 -0.89
CA ASN A 346 -5.16 17.93 -0.81
C ASN A 346 -4.94 19.44 -0.97
N TYR A 347 -5.70 20.09 -1.84
CA TYR A 347 -5.67 21.54 -1.98
C TYR A 347 -6.09 22.28 -0.69
N TYR A 348 -7.18 21.84 -0.04
CA TYR A 348 -7.62 22.43 1.23
C TYR A 348 -6.68 22.10 2.39
N SER A 349 -6.10 20.90 2.40
CA SER A 349 -5.06 20.50 3.35
C SER A 349 -3.84 21.42 3.25
N LEU A 350 -3.36 21.72 2.04
CA LEU A 350 -2.23 22.64 1.83
C LEU A 350 -2.54 24.10 2.21
N LYS A 351 -3.83 24.46 2.25
CA LYS A 351 -4.33 25.74 2.78
C LYS A 351 -4.53 25.72 4.31
N SER A 352 -4.24 24.61 4.98
CA SER A 352 -4.49 24.38 6.41
C SER A 352 -5.97 24.44 6.82
N GLU A 353 -6.89 24.22 5.87
CA GLU A 353 -8.33 24.10 6.13
C GLU A 353 -8.73 22.63 6.29
N HIS A 354 -8.21 21.98 7.34
CA HIS A 354 -8.30 20.52 7.56
C HIS A 354 -9.74 19.99 7.62
N GLU A 355 -10.69 20.74 8.20
CA GLU A 355 -12.10 20.34 8.26
C GLU A 355 -12.73 20.19 6.87
N LYS A 356 -12.41 21.12 5.95
CA LYS A 356 -12.88 21.03 4.56
C LYS A 356 -12.18 19.91 3.82
N ALA A 357 -10.88 19.70 4.05
CA ALA A 357 -10.15 18.58 3.47
C ALA A 357 -10.82 17.24 3.85
N VAL A 358 -11.13 17.02 5.13
CA VAL A 358 -11.85 15.84 5.60
C VAL A 358 -13.24 15.71 4.96
N MET A 359 -13.98 16.81 4.81
CA MET A 359 -15.28 16.78 4.12
C MET A 359 -15.14 16.24 2.68
N TYR A 360 -14.10 16.68 1.94
CA TYR A 360 -13.86 16.21 0.57
C TYR A 360 -13.34 14.77 0.52
N PHE A 361 -12.47 14.35 1.45
CA PHE A 361 -12.06 12.94 1.54
C PHE A 361 -13.23 12.03 1.91
N ARG A 362 -14.10 12.44 2.84
CA ARG A 362 -15.34 11.71 3.14
C ARG A 362 -16.23 11.62 1.91
N ARG A 363 -16.33 12.68 1.11
CA ARG A 363 -17.06 12.67 -0.17
C ARG A 363 -16.42 11.72 -1.20
N ALA A 364 -15.10 11.66 -1.29
CA ALA A 364 -14.41 10.66 -2.11
C ALA A 364 -14.81 9.24 -1.69
N LEU A 365 -14.82 8.97 -0.39
CA LEU A 365 -15.23 7.69 0.18
C LEU A 365 -16.71 7.37 0.01
N THR A 366 -17.60 8.37 -0.12
CA THR A 366 -19.02 8.12 -0.47
C THR A 366 -19.20 7.68 -1.91
N LEU A 367 -18.29 8.10 -2.80
CA LEU A 367 -18.31 7.72 -4.20
C LEU A 367 -17.67 6.34 -4.39
N ASP A 368 -16.54 6.09 -3.73
CA ASP A 368 -15.88 4.80 -3.67
C ASP A 368 -15.28 4.55 -2.29
N ARG A 369 -15.88 3.59 -1.57
CA ARG A 369 -15.44 3.22 -0.22
C ARG A 369 -14.13 2.40 -0.21
N THR A 370 -13.77 1.81 -1.34
CA THR A 370 -12.52 1.06 -1.54
C THR A 370 -11.34 1.94 -1.92
N PHE A 371 -11.57 3.25 -2.06
CA PHE A 371 -10.53 4.20 -2.43
C PHE A 371 -9.51 4.42 -1.30
N LEU A 372 -8.35 3.77 -1.42
CA LEU A 372 -7.34 3.65 -0.38
C LEU A 372 -6.68 4.99 0.01
N SER A 373 -6.35 5.84 -0.97
CA SER A 373 -5.66 7.10 -0.71
C SER A 373 -6.53 8.07 0.09
N ALA A 374 -7.85 8.08 -0.11
CA ALA A 374 -8.75 8.91 0.72
C ALA A 374 -8.75 8.50 2.19
N TRP A 375 -8.73 7.19 2.51
CA TRP A 375 -8.69 6.74 3.91
C TRP A 375 -7.40 7.16 4.62
N THR A 376 -6.25 7.04 3.93
CA THR A 376 -4.95 7.41 4.50
C THR A 376 -4.81 8.92 4.66
N LEU A 377 -5.18 9.70 3.65
CA LEU A 377 -5.15 11.17 3.70
C LEU A 377 -6.12 11.73 4.74
N MET A 378 -7.34 11.18 4.84
CA MET A 378 -8.28 11.54 5.90
C MET A 378 -7.70 11.26 7.29
N GLY A 379 -6.96 10.16 7.45
CA GLY A 379 -6.22 9.86 8.67
C GLY A 379 -5.20 10.95 9.02
N HIS A 380 -4.42 11.43 8.04
CA HIS A 380 -3.44 12.51 8.27
C HIS A 380 -4.13 13.81 8.70
N GLU A 381 -5.22 14.21 8.04
CA GLU A 381 -5.97 15.41 8.44
C GLU A 381 -6.53 15.31 9.86
N PHE A 382 -6.98 14.13 10.29
CA PHE A 382 -7.41 13.93 11.68
C PHE A 382 -6.26 14.03 12.68
N VAL A 383 -5.03 13.64 12.31
CA VAL A 383 -3.85 13.84 13.14
C VAL A 383 -3.53 15.33 13.30
N GLU A 384 -3.58 16.10 12.21
CA GLU A 384 -3.37 17.56 12.24
C GLU A 384 -4.43 18.28 13.09
N MET A 385 -5.68 17.81 13.03
CA MET A 385 -6.76 18.28 13.91
C MET A 385 -6.68 17.76 15.36
N LYS A 386 -5.66 16.96 15.70
CA LYS A 386 -5.46 16.30 17.00
C LYS A 386 -6.58 15.34 17.41
N ASN A 387 -7.40 14.89 16.46
CA ASN A 387 -8.43 13.88 16.69
C ASN A 387 -7.84 12.48 16.43
N THR A 388 -7.07 11.99 17.39
CA THR A 388 -6.35 10.71 17.28
C THR A 388 -7.28 9.50 17.16
N HIS A 389 -8.49 9.53 17.73
CA HIS A 389 -9.43 8.41 17.66
C HIS A 389 -9.97 8.21 16.24
N ALA A 390 -10.43 9.28 15.59
CA ALA A 390 -10.90 9.24 14.21
C ALA A 390 -9.76 8.91 13.22
N ALA A 391 -8.54 9.38 13.50
CA ALA A 391 -7.35 9.03 12.72
C ALA A 391 -7.08 7.51 12.76
N ILE A 392 -7.09 6.90 13.95
CA ILE A 392 -6.87 5.45 14.12
C ILE A 392 -7.94 4.65 13.38
N GLU A 393 -9.21 5.06 13.46
CA GLU A 393 -10.28 4.36 12.73
C GLU A 393 -10.07 4.46 11.22
N SER A 394 -9.74 5.65 10.72
CA SER A 394 -9.48 5.88 9.29
C SER A 394 -8.33 5.02 8.75
N TYR A 395 -7.20 4.95 9.47
CA TYR A 395 -6.10 4.09 9.07
C TYR A 395 -6.40 2.59 9.22
N ARG A 396 -7.18 2.17 10.22
CA ARG A 396 -7.62 0.77 10.33
C ARG A 396 -8.45 0.36 9.12
N ARG A 397 -9.36 1.23 8.67
CA ARG A 397 -10.13 1.00 7.43
C ARG A 397 -9.25 0.95 6.20
N ALA A 398 -8.24 1.83 6.09
CA ALA A 398 -7.25 1.76 5.00
C ALA A 398 -6.55 0.40 4.96
N VAL A 399 -6.12 -0.12 6.12
CA VAL A 399 -5.48 -1.43 6.24
C VAL A 399 -6.43 -2.58 5.90
N ASP A 400 -7.72 -2.47 6.28
CA ASP A 400 -8.72 -3.47 5.94
C ASP A 400 -9.02 -3.53 4.44
N VAL A 401 -8.93 -2.38 3.74
CA VAL A 401 -9.06 -2.28 2.28
C VAL A 401 -7.83 -2.85 1.59
N ASN A 402 -6.63 -2.36 1.93
CA ASN A 402 -5.37 -2.85 1.38
C ASN A 402 -4.33 -3.04 2.48
N ARG A 403 -3.98 -4.29 2.75
CA ARG A 403 -2.96 -4.65 3.76
C ARG A 403 -1.53 -4.34 3.31
N LYS A 404 -1.32 -4.08 2.01
CA LYS A 404 -0.02 -3.84 1.38
C LYS A 404 0.43 -2.37 1.50
N ASP A 405 -0.47 -1.45 1.86
CA ASP A 405 -0.11 -0.03 1.97
C ASP A 405 0.69 0.25 3.25
N TYR A 406 1.98 0.50 3.08
CA TYR A 406 2.88 0.85 4.18
C TYR A 406 2.50 2.19 4.85
N ARG A 407 1.88 3.12 4.11
CA ARG A 407 1.52 4.46 4.63
C ARG A 407 0.48 4.38 5.73
N ALA A 408 -0.53 3.51 5.56
CA ALA A 408 -1.55 3.27 6.58
C ALA A 408 -0.96 2.65 7.86
N TRP A 409 -0.04 1.69 7.71
CA TRP A 409 0.67 1.08 8.84
C TRP A 409 1.58 2.08 9.55
N TYR A 410 2.27 2.93 8.80
CA TYR A 410 3.12 3.98 9.35
C TYR A 410 2.29 5.04 10.09
N GLY A 411 1.17 5.50 9.51
CA GLY A 411 0.23 6.43 10.14
C GLY A 411 -0.38 5.87 11.43
N LEU A 412 -0.69 4.56 11.49
CA LEU A 412 -1.06 3.89 12.75
C LEU A 412 0.09 3.94 13.76
N GLY A 413 1.32 3.63 13.35
CA GLY A 413 2.49 3.71 14.23
C GLY A 413 2.66 5.12 14.83
N GLN A 414 2.63 6.14 13.97
CA GLN A 414 2.76 7.54 14.37
C GLN A 414 1.64 7.99 15.31
N THR A 415 0.38 7.63 15.03
CA THR A 415 -0.75 7.96 15.92
C THR A 415 -0.63 7.30 17.29
N TYR A 416 -0.19 6.04 17.36
CA TYR A 416 0.08 5.37 18.63
C TYR A 416 1.31 5.91 19.35
N GLU A 417 2.29 6.46 18.63
CA GLU A 417 3.42 7.17 19.22
C GLU A 417 2.98 8.49 19.87
N VAL A 418 2.08 9.25 19.22
CA VAL A 418 1.47 10.47 19.80
C VAL A 418 0.66 10.16 21.06
N LEU A 419 0.09 8.95 21.17
CA LEU A 419 -0.59 8.46 22.37
C LEU A 419 0.37 7.89 23.44
N GLU A 420 1.69 7.97 23.24
CA GLU A 420 2.74 7.40 24.11
C GLU A 420 2.65 5.87 24.31
N MET A 421 1.87 5.19 23.46
CA MET A 421 1.71 3.73 23.49
C MET A 421 2.80 3.05 22.64
N HIS A 422 4.06 3.20 23.03
CA HIS A 422 5.23 2.80 22.23
C HIS A 422 5.28 1.30 21.89
N SER A 423 4.68 0.42 22.71
CA SER A 423 4.60 -1.01 22.42
C SER A 423 3.68 -1.34 21.23
N TYR A 424 2.56 -0.64 21.11
CA TYR A 424 1.65 -0.77 19.98
C TYR A 424 2.21 -0.09 18.74
N ALA A 425 2.80 1.11 18.89
CA ALA A 425 3.48 1.80 17.81
C ALA A 425 4.57 0.91 17.18
N LEU A 426 5.38 0.23 18.01
CA LEU A 426 6.40 -0.70 17.55
C LEU A 426 5.84 -1.81 16.65
N PHE A 427 4.71 -2.42 17.02
CA PHE A 427 4.08 -3.46 16.21
C PHE A 427 3.69 -2.93 14.82
N TYR A 428 3.08 -1.75 14.75
CA TYR A 428 2.65 -1.16 13.49
C TYR A 428 3.83 -0.68 12.62
N HIS A 429 4.85 -0.06 13.22
CA HIS A 429 6.07 0.33 12.51
C HIS A 429 6.85 -0.89 11.97
N GLN A 430 6.91 -2.00 12.72
CA GLN A 430 7.51 -3.24 12.22
C GLN A 430 6.79 -3.79 10.99
N ARG A 431 5.45 -3.71 10.95
CA ARG A 431 4.67 -4.11 9.77
C ARG A 431 4.92 -3.20 8.57
N ALA A 432 5.01 -1.89 8.79
CA ALA A 432 5.39 -0.95 7.74
C ALA A 432 6.79 -1.26 7.19
N ALA A 433 7.77 -1.48 8.07
CA ALA A 433 9.15 -1.81 7.69
C ALA A 433 9.27 -3.18 6.99
N ALA A 434 8.38 -4.13 7.28
CA ALA A 434 8.33 -5.41 6.56
C ALA A 434 7.85 -5.26 5.10
N LEU A 435 6.95 -4.29 4.83
CA LEU A 435 6.45 -4.00 3.49
C LEU A 435 7.47 -3.22 2.64
N ARG A 436 8.24 -2.32 3.25
CA ARG A 436 9.34 -1.59 2.62
C ARG A 436 10.65 -1.79 3.40
N PRO A 437 11.34 -2.93 3.19
CA PRO A 437 12.56 -3.25 3.94
C PRO A 437 13.71 -2.29 3.72
N TYR A 438 13.74 -1.62 2.57
CA TYR A 438 14.80 -0.71 2.15
C TYR A 438 14.54 0.75 2.55
N ASP A 439 13.37 1.11 3.12
CA ASP A 439 13.11 2.51 3.50
C ASP A 439 13.76 2.85 4.87
N PRO A 440 14.72 3.79 4.91
CA PRO A 440 15.42 4.14 6.16
C PRO A 440 14.49 4.74 7.21
N LYS A 441 13.52 5.57 6.78
CA LYS A 441 12.62 6.30 7.69
C LYS A 441 11.78 5.35 8.55
N LEU A 442 11.41 4.20 7.97
CA LEU A 442 10.63 3.17 8.69
C LEU A 442 11.49 2.49 9.76
N TRP A 443 12.74 2.17 9.45
CA TRP A 443 13.67 1.56 10.42
C TRP A 443 14.08 2.54 11.52
N MET A 444 14.21 3.83 11.21
CA MET A 444 14.40 4.88 12.23
C MET A 444 13.25 4.91 13.22
N ALA A 445 12.00 4.91 12.75
CA ALA A 445 10.82 4.90 13.62
C ALA A 445 10.77 3.64 14.51
N VAL A 446 11.15 2.48 13.97
CA VAL A 446 11.29 1.23 14.75
C VAL A 446 12.39 1.37 15.82
N GLY A 447 13.54 1.93 15.48
CA GLY A 447 14.66 2.19 16.40
C GLY A 447 14.26 3.10 17.55
N GLN A 448 13.59 4.22 17.24
CA GLN A 448 13.06 5.18 18.21
C GLN A 448 12.06 4.51 19.17
N CYS A 449 11.12 3.72 18.65
CA CYS A 449 10.17 2.98 19.47
C CYS A 449 10.87 1.97 20.39
N PHE A 450 11.87 1.22 19.90
CA PHE A 450 12.62 0.28 20.73
C PHE A 450 13.39 0.98 21.87
N GLY A 451 13.98 2.16 21.58
CA GLY A 451 14.65 2.98 22.57
C GLY A 451 13.70 3.43 23.69
N LYS A 452 12.46 3.81 23.36
CA LYS A 452 11.42 4.20 24.33
C LYS A 452 10.83 3.02 25.10
N VAL A 453 10.77 1.82 24.51
CA VAL A 453 10.32 0.58 25.18
C VAL A 453 11.41 0.00 26.12
N GLY A 454 12.64 0.53 26.08
CA GLY A 454 13.77 0.08 26.91
C GLY A 454 14.53 -1.13 26.34
N LYS A 455 14.20 -1.60 25.12
CA LYS A 455 14.92 -2.67 24.42
C LYS A 455 16.05 -2.08 23.57
N VAL A 456 17.02 -1.45 24.23
CA VAL A 456 18.04 -0.62 23.59
C VAL A 456 18.86 -1.35 22.51
N MET A 457 19.30 -2.59 22.79
CA MET A 457 20.09 -3.37 21.82
C MET A 457 19.32 -3.68 20.52
N ASN A 458 18.00 -3.85 20.60
CA ASN A 458 17.17 -4.04 19.41
C ASN A 458 17.00 -2.73 18.64
N GLY A 459 16.92 -1.59 19.35
CA GLY A 459 16.91 -0.27 18.75
C GLY A 459 18.19 0.03 17.97
N ILE A 460 19.34 -0.28 18.55
CA ILE A 460 20.64 -0.14 17.87
C ILE A 460 20.67 -0.99 16.59
N ARG A 461 20.22 -2.26 16.65
CA ARG A 461 20.13 -3.10 15.45
C ARG A 461 19.19 -2.53 14.38
N ALA A 462 18.07 -1.94 14.79
CA ALA A 462 17.13 -1.30 13.87
C ALA A 462 17.74 -0.04 13.23
N TYR A 463 18.43 0.80 13.98
CA TYR A 463 19.13 1.97 13.43
C TYR A 463 20.30 1.59 12.53
N LYS A 464 21.09 0.57 12.88
CA LYS A 464 22.13 0.03 11.97
C LYS A 464 21.51 -0.45 10.66
N ARG A 465 20.34 -1.09 10.71
CA ARG A 465 19.59 -1.45 9.50
C ARG A 465 19.09 -0.24 8.73
N ALA A 466 18.68 0.83 9.41
CA ALA A 466 18.30 2.09 8.78
C ALA A 466 19.47 2.72 8.00
N LEU A 467 20.69 2.67 8.54
CA LEU A 467 21.90 3.15 7.86
C LEU A 467 22.19 2.35 6.59
N VAL A 468 22.17 1.01 6.67
CA VAL A 468 22.37 0.14 5.50
C VAL A 468 21.27 0.32 4.44
N ALA A 469 20.03 0.54 4.89
CA ALA A 469 18.92 0.89 4.00
C ALA A 469 19.12 2.26 3.35
N GLY A 470 19.68 3.22 4.09
CA GLY A 470 19.99 4.58 3.62
C GLY A 470 21.03 4.58 2.52
N SER A 471 22.12 3.85 2.70
CA SER A 471 23.14 3.70 1.68
C SER A 471 22.61 3.06 0.39
N TYR A 472 21.55 2.25 0.46
CA TYR A 472 20.93 1.67 -0.74
C TYR A 472 20.10 2.68 -1.54
N TYR A 473 19.46 3.64 -0.86
CA TYR A 473 18.71 4.72 -1.52
C TYR A 473 19.64 5.79 -2.10
N ASP A 474 20.74 6.09 -1.41
CA ASP A 474 21.73 7.07 -1.85
C ASP A 474 22.64 6.52 -2.97
N ALA A 475 23.01 5.23 -2.91
CA ALA A 475 23.75 4.54 -3.97
C ALA A 475 22.95 4.26 -5.26
N GLY A 476 21.72 4.80 -5.38
CA GLY A 476 21.04 4.96 -6.67
C GLY A 476 21.85 5.80 -7.67
N ILE A 477 22.87 6.52 -7.19
CA ILE A 477 23.97 7.07 -7.96
C ILE A 477 25.19 6.15 -7.83
N GLY A 478 25.16 5.03 -8.57
CA GLY A 478 26.32 4.18 -8.91
C GLY A 478 27.16 3.58 -7.78
N THR A 479 27.03 2.28 -7.54
CA THR A 479 28.11 1.32 -7.85
C THR A 479 27.71 -0.13 -7.62
N SER A 480 28.39 -0.98 -8.38
CA SER A 480 28.14 -2.39 -8.64
C SER A 480 28.43 -3.32 -7.47
N PHE A 481 27.60 -4.36 -7.41
CA PHE A 481 27.71 -5.60 -6.65
C PHE A 481 29.14 -6.16 -6.49
N GLY A 482 29.52 -6.47 -5.24
CA GLY A 482 30.74 -7.21 -4.89
C GLY A 482 30.64 -7.83 -3.49
N SER A 483 30.75 -9.14 -3.43
CA SER A 483 30.60 -10.01 -2.26
C SER A 483 31.66 -9.81 -1.16
N GLY A 484 31.27 -9.96 0.11
CA GLY A 484 32.17 -10.36 1.21
C GLY A 484 32.02 -9.54 2.50
N GLU A 485 31.65 -10.23 3.58
CA GLU A 485 31.80 -9.88 5.01
C GLU A 485 31.39 -8.48 5.54
N VAL A 486 30.61 -8.51 6.63
CA VAL A 486 30.12 -7.34 7.39
C VAL A 486 31.24 -6.73 8.24
N THR A 487 32.26 -6.18 7.59
CA THR A 487 33.32 -5.37 8.20
C THR A 487 33.68 -4.25 7.24
N GLY A 488 32.99 -3.12 7.37
CA GLY A 488 33.27 -1.92 6.59
C GLY A 488 32.02 -1.06 6.37
N LEU A 489 31.70 -0.19 7.33
CA LEU A 489 30.81 0.97 7.12
C LEU A 489 31.61 2.15 6.53
N GLY A 490 32.59 1.88 5.67
CA GLY A 490 33.47 2.89 5.08
C GLY A 490 33.18 3.04 3.60
N GLY A 491 32.62 4.18 3.21
CA GLY A 491 32.57 4.59 1.80
C GLY A 491 31.33 5.39 1.36
N GLY A 492 30.27 5.46 2.16
CA GLY A 492 29.07 6.25 1.83
C GLY A 492 28.75 7.29 2.90
N VAL A 493 28.13 8.40 2.49
CA VAL A 493 27.60 9.41 3.42
C VAL A 493 26.47 8.78 4.23
N LEU A 494 26.69 8.60 5.53
CA LEU A 494 25.73 8.04 6.47
C LEU A 494 24.94 9.20 7.10
N ASP A 495 23.64 9.00 7.34
CA ASP A 495 22.81 10.02 7.99
C ASP A 495 23.36 10.32 9.42
N PRO A 496 23.90 11.54 9.67
CA PRO A 496 24.51 11.89 10.95
C PRO A 496 23.51 11.84 12.10
N GLU A 497 22.22 12.09 11.86
CA GLU A 497 21.19 12.00 12.88
C GLU A 497 21.02 10.56 13.37
N VAL A 498 21.00 9.58 12.46
CA VAL A 498 20.86 8.16 12.83
C VAL A 498 22.08 7.67 13.61
N LEU A 499 23.29 8.06 13.19
CA LEU A 499 24.52 7.76 13.91
C LEU A 499 24.52 8.36 15.32
N TYR A 500 24.09 9.62 15.45
CA TYR A 500 23.97 10.29 16.74
C TYR A 500 22.94 9.60 17.65
N GLN A 501 21.78 9.17 17.11
CA GLN A 501 20.80 8.40 17.88
C GLN A 501 21.34 7.04 18.34
N ILE A 502 22.18 6.37 17.55
CA ILE A 502 22.88 5.14 17.97
C ILE A 502 23.83 5.44 19.14
N ALA A 503 24.62 6.52 19.05
CA ALA A 503 25.55 6.92 20.11
C ALA A 503 24.82 7.18 21.44
N LEU A 504 23.70 7.93 21.42
CA LEU A 504 22.86 8.17 22.60
C LEU A 504 22.30 6.88 23.22
N LEU A 505 22.00 5.87 22.42
CA LEU A 505 21.58 4.56 22.92
C LEU A 505 22.74 3.82 23.62
N TYR A 506 23.97 3.90 23.10
CA TYR A 506 25.16 3.33 23.76
C TYR A 506 25.54 4.08 25.03
N GLU A 507 25.39 5.40 25.07
CA GLU A 507 25.53 6.21 26.28
C GLU A 507 24.56 5.75 27.37
N ARG A 508 23.29 5.51 27.01
CA ARG A 508 22.28 4.95 27.93
C ARG A 508 22.65 3.56 28.44
N MET A 509 23.42 2.78 27.68
CA MET A 509 23.97 1.48 28.09
C MET A 509 25.30 1.58 28.86
N GLN A 510 25.81 2.79 29.09
CA GLN A 510 27.12 3.06 29.72
C GLN A 510 28.33 2.49 28.95
N ASN A 511 28.18 2.16 27.67
CA ASN A 511 29.30 1.74 26.84
C ASN A 511 29.94 2.96 26.16
N MET A 512 30.78 3.66 26.90
CA MET A 512 31.38 4.93 26.47
C MET A 512 32.38 4.77 25.30
N ALA A 513 33.01 3.60 25.15
CA ALA A 513 33.96 3.34 24.07
C ALA A 513 33.24 3.27 22.71
N GLU A 514 32.15 2.49 22.63
CA GLU A 514 31.32 2.43 21.42
C GLU A 514 30.59 3.76 21.17
N CYS A 515 30.15 4.45 22.22
CA CYS A 515 29.56 5.78 22.05
C CYS A 515 30.55 6.75 21.39
N ALA A 516 31.81 6.77 21.86
CA ALA A 516 32.84 7.62 21.28
C ALA A 516 33.13 7.28 19.81
N SER A 517 33.23 5.99 19.46
CA SER A 517 33.44 5.59 18.06
C SER A 517 32.30 6.02 17.15
N TYR A 518 31.04 5.92 17.59
CA TYR A 518 29.89 6.43 16.83
C TYR A 518 29.86 7.95 16.75
N MET A 519 30.29 8.68 17.79
CA MET A 519 30.40 10.15 17.74
C MET A 519 31.53 10.61 16.82
N GLU A 520 32.66 9.88 16.77
CA GLU A 520 33.73 10.15 15.80
C GLU A 520 33.25 9.89 14.37
N LEU A 521 32.46 8.82 14.16
CA LEU A 521 31.82 8.55 12.86
C LEU A 521 30.86 9.65 12.43
N VAL A 522 30.14 10.29 13.38
CA VAL A 522 29.29 11.47 13.10
C VAL A 522 30.13 12.63 12.60
N LEU A 523 31.26 12.94 13.25
CA LEU A 523 32.17 14.01 12.82
C LEU A 523 32.79 13.71 11.45
N ALA A 524 33.15 12.46 11.18
CA ALA A 524 33.67 12.06 9.87
C ALA A 524 32.67 12.34 8.72
N GLN A 525 31.36 12.43 8.99
CA GLN A 525 30.38 12.81 7.96
C GLN A 525 30.40 14.31 7.62
N GLU A 526 31.00 15.18 8.45
CA GLU A 526 31.14 16.61 8.16
C GLU A 526 32.10 16.86 6.99
N GLU A 527 33.22 16.13 6.97
CA GLU A 527 34.30 16.27 5.98
C GLU A 527 33.98 15.53 4.67
N GLY A 528 33.12 14.49 4.73
CA GLY A 528 32.77 13.63 3.59
C GLY A 528 33.84 12.56 3.32
N PRO A 529 33.63 11.66 2.35
CA PRO A 529 34.64 10.69 1.97
C PRO A 529 35.89 11.41 1.46
N GLU A 530 37.05 11.15 2.08
CA GLU A 530 38.34 11.59 1.56
C GLU A 530 38.46 11.09 0.11
N TYR A 531 38.57 12.03 -0.84
CA TYR A 531 38.73 11.86 -2.27
C TYR A 531 39.07 10.42 -2.72
N ASP A 532 38.15 9.77 -3.44
CA ASP A 532 38.51 8.58 -4.21
C ASP A 532 39.66 8.93 -5.17
N GLU A 533 40.70 8.09 -5.22
CA GLU A 533 41.85 8.19 -6.15
C GLU A 533 41.48 8.30 -7.64
N ALA A 534 40.18 8.21 -7.99
CA ALA A 534 39.63 8.28 -9.33
C ALA A 534 39.12 9.67 -9.77
N GLY A 535 39.19 10.71 -8.93
CA GLY A 535 38.87 12.09 -9.34
C GLY A 535 37.42 12.33 -9.79
N SER A 536 36.48 11.49 -9.33
CA SER A 536 35.05 11.76 -9.45
C SER A 536 34.64 12.74 -8.35
N GLU A 537 33.77 13.71 -8.66
CA GLU A 537 33.14 14.59 -7.67
C GLU A 537 32.35 13.72 -6.67
N GLY A 538 32.99 13.36 -5.56
CA GLY A 538 32.33 12.70 -4.44
C GLY A 538 31.27 13.63 -3.86
N VAL A 539 30.18 13.04 -3.36
CA VAL A 539 29.15 13.77 -2.59
C VAL A 539 29.87 14.46 -1.43
N GLY A 540 29.95 15.80 -1.47
CA GLY A 540 30.60 16.58 -0.42
C GLY A 540 30.00 16.27 0.96
N GLY A 541 30.82 16.34 2.00
CA GLY A 541 30.38 16.12 3.38
C GLY A 541 29.15 16.96 3.76
N VAL A 542 28.41 16.51 4.78
CA VAL A 542 27.13 17.13 5.20
C VAL A 542 27.34 18.55 5.75
N GLY A 543 28.60 18.94 5.98
CA GLY A 543 28.98 20.20 6.61
C GLY A 543 28.60 20.23 8.09
N VAL A 544 28.91 21.35 8.75
CA VAL A 544 28.63 21.50 10.18
C VAL A 544 27.12 21.62 10.40
N THR A 545 26.58 20.67 11.14
CA THR A 545 25.16 20.56 11.48
C THR A 545 24.96 20.66 13.00
N PRO A 546 23.74 20.94 13.50
CA PRO A 546 23.49 20.95 14.95
C PRO A 546 23.78 19.62 15.63
N THR A 547 23.65 18.51 14.92
CA THR A 547 23.86 17.14 15.41
C THR A 547 25.34 16.82 15.56
N THR A 548 26.13 17.16 14.54
CA THR A 548 27.59 17.04 14.55
C THR A 548 28.25 18.00 15.55
N SER A 549 27.71 19.21 15.72
CA SER A 549 28.10 20.13 16.80
C SER A 549 27.91 19.51 18.20
N LYS A 550 26.76 18.87 18.44
CA LYS A 550 26.50 18.17 19.71
C LYS A 550 27.40 16.96 19.91
N ALA A 551 27.67 16.18 18.85
CA ALA A 551 28.62 15.08 18.89
C ALA A 551 30.03 15.56 19.22
N ARG A 552 30.48 16.67 18.61
CA ARG A 552 31.78 17.33 18.89
C ARG A 552 31.89 17.77 20.34
N LEU A 553 30.85 18.41 20.88
CA LEU A 553 30.79 18.82 22.28
C LEU A 553 30.87 17.62 23.23
N TRP A 554 30.14 16.54 22.91
CA TRP A 554 30.18 15.31 23.70
C TRP A 554 31.58 14.69 23.70
N LEU A 555 32.24 14.59 22.53
CA LEU A 555 33.61 14.08 22.40
C LEU A 555 34.62 14.94 23.17
N ALA A 556 34.52 16.27 23.09
CA ALA A 556 35.39 17.18 23.83
C ALA A 556 35.25 16.96 25.35
N ARG A 557 34.03 16.78 25.86
CA ARG A 557 33.78 16.44 27.28
C ARG A 557 34.32 15.06 27.64
N TRP A 558 34.21 14.09 26.75
CA TRP A 558 34.72 12.73 26.98
C TRP A 558 36.25 12.68 27.04
N GLU A 559 36.94 13.34 26.11
CA GLU A 559 38.40 13.41 26.10
C GLU A 559 38.95 14.21 27.29
N TYR A 560 38.23 15.25 27.72
CA TYR A 560 38.51 15.96 28.97
C TYR A 560 38.46 15.03 30.19
N MET A 561 37.46 14.14 30.27
CA MET A 561 37.37 13.14 31.34
C MET A 561 38.49 12.09 31.29
N ARG A 562 39.03 11.79 30.09
CA ARG A 562 40.16 10.88 29.90
C ARG A 562 41.53 11.51 30.18
N GLY A 563 41.58 12.82 30.41
CA GLY A 563 42.82 13.57 30.61
C GLY A 563 43.55 13.94 29.31
N MET A 564 42.93 13.72 28.14
CA MET A 564 43.49 14.10 26.83
C MET A 564 43.16 15.57 26.52
N TYR A 565 43.74 16.48 27.32
CA TYR A 565 43.39 17.91 27.28
C TYR A 565 43.68 18.60 25.95
N GLN A 566 44.72 18.17 25.22
CA GLN A 566 45.08 18.75 23.92
C GLN A 566 44.00 18.48 22.86
N ARG A 567 43.59 17.21 22.70
CA ARG A 567 42.51 16.81 21.77
C ARG A 567 41.17 17.44 22.16
N ALA A 568 40.87 17.50 23.46
CA ALA A 568 39.66 18.16 23.96
C ALA A 568 39.64 19.67 23.63
N MET A 569 40.81 20.34 23.68
CA MET A 569 40.95 21.75 23.35
C MET A 569 40.79 22.01 21.85
N GLU A 570 41.33 21.14 21.00
CA GLU A 570 41.17 21.20 19.53
C GLU A 570 39.70 21.13 19.15
N LEU A 571 38.99 20.07 19.58
CA LEU A 571 37.55 19.89 19.31
C LEU A 571 36.71 21.05 19.84
N ALA A 572 37.03 21.59 21.02
CA ALA A 572 36.27 22.70 21.60
C ALA A 572 36.55 24.04 20.88
N ASN A 573 37.76 24.26 20.36
CA ASN A 573 38.10 25.45 19.57
C ASN A 573 37.45 25.42 18.19
N GLU A 574 37.42 24.26 17.52
CA GLU A 574 36.70 24.07 16.26
C GLU A 574 35.21 24.37 16.43
N LEU A 575 34.60 23.86 17.51
CA LEU A 575 33.21 24.14 17.83
C LEU A 575 32.95 25.64 18.10
N CYS A 576 33.93 26.37 18.62
CA CYS A 576 33.82 27.82 18.83
C CYS A 576 33.84 28.63 17.54
N GLN A 577 34.40 28.09 16.46
CA GLN A 577 34.52 28.77 15.16
C GLN A 577 33.27 28.53 14.31
N ASP A 578 32.86 27.27 14.15
CA ASP A 578 31.88 26.89 13.14
C ASP A 578 30.61 26.21 13.69
N GLY A 579 30.48 26.08 15.02
CA GLY A 579 29.46 25.25 15.68
C GLY A 579 28.22 25.93 16.27
N VAL A 580 27.25 25.10 16.66
CA VAL A 580 26.09 25.46 17.50
C VAL A 580 26.44 25.18 18.98
N GLU A 581 25.94 25.98 19.94
CA GLU A 581 26.25 25.90 21.39
C GLU A 581 27.68 26.41 21.78
N VAL A 582 28.14 27.46 21.09
CA VAL A 582 29.46 28.10 21.31
C VAL A 582 29.74 28.53 22.75
N GLU A 583 28.72 28.87 23.55
CA GLU A 583 28.91 29.28 24.95
C GLU A 583 29.41 28.13 25.83
N ASP A 584 28.86 26.94 25.65
CA ASP A 584 29.27 25.72 26.35
C ASP A 584 30.68 25.30 25.94
N ALA A 585 31.00 25.44 24.66
CA ALA A 585 32.34 25.21 24.13
C ALA A 585 33.37 26.16 24.77
N LYS A 586 33.05 27.46 24.85
CA LYS A 586 33.91 28.47 25.50
C LYS A 586 34.09 28.21 27.00
N ALA A 587 33.04 27.75 27.69
CA ALA A 587 33.14 27.35 29.09
C ALA A 587 34.10 26.16 29.25
N LEU A 588 33.96 25.13 28.41
CA LEU A 588 34.85 23.97 28.41
C LEU A 588 36.31 24.36 28.11
N VAL A 589 36.54 25.24 27.13
CA VAL A 589 37.88 25.76 26.80
C VAL A 589 38.52 26.47 28.00
N ARG A 590 37.76 27.30 28.74
CA ARG A 590 38.27 27.98 29.95
C ARG A 590 38.64 26.97 31.03
N ASP A 591 37.81 25.95 31.25
CA ASP A 591 38.06 24.90 32.23
C ASP A 591 39.27 24.03 31.87
N ILE A 592 39.46 23.70 30.58
CA ILE A 592 40.63 22.97 30.08
C ILE A 592 41.90 23.80 30.33
N ARG A 593 41.90 25.08 29.94
CA ARG A 593 43.05 25.98 30.13
C ARG A 593 43.42 26.11 31.61
N ALA A 594 42.43 26.33 32.48
CA ALA A 594 42.65 26.45 33.92
C ALA A 594 43.18 25.16 34.58
N ARG A 595 42.94 23.97 33.99
CA ARG A 595 43.53 22.70 34.45
C ARG A 595 44.93 22.46 33.90
N MET A 596 45.17 22.82 32.63
CA MET A 596 46.50 22.75 32.02
C MET A 596 47.49 23.68 32.73
N GLU A 597 47.07 24.89 33.09
CA GLU A 597 47.88 25.85 33.86
C GLU A 597 48.21 25.35 35.28
N ARG A 598 47.30 24.58 35.91
CA ARG A 598 47.56 23.96 37.22
C ARG A 598 48.51 22.77 37.11
N ALA A 599 48.36 21.94 36.08
CA ALA A 599 49.23 20.78 35.87
C ALA A 599 50.66 21.19 35.49
N GLY A 600 50.83 22.28 34.72
CA GLY A 600 52.15 22.84 34.40
C GLY A 600 52.81 23.62 35.55
N GLY A 601 52.07 23.93 36.62
CA GLY A 601 52.60 24.64 37.79
C GLY A 601 53.22 23.72 38.85
N ASP A 602 52.96 22.41 38.79
CA ASP A 602 53.55 21.42 39.71
C ASP A 602 54.90 20.88 39.22
N ASP A 603 55.25 21.04 37.93
CA ASP A 603 56.57 20.66 37.39
C ASP A 603 57.68 21.70 37.68
N ASP A 604 57.32 22.91 38.11
CA ASP A 604 58.25 24.00 38.47
C ASP A 604 58.50 24.10 40.00
N ALA A 605 58.01 23.13 40.78
CA ALA A 605 58.13 23.10 42.25
C ALA A 605 58.80 21.81 42.76
N ASP A 606 59.98 21.48 42.22
CA ASP A 606 60.96 20.58 42.85
C ASP A 606 62.09 21.36 43.55
#